data_AF-A0A9E6Q1B5-F1
#
_entry.id   AF-A0A9E6Q1B5-F1
#
_cell.length_a   1.000
_cell.length_b   1.000
_cell.length_c   1.000
_cell.angle_alpha   90.00
_cell.angle_beta   90.00
_cell.angle_gamma   90.00
#
_symmetry.space_group_name_H-M   'P 1'
#
loop_
_entity.id
_entity.type
_entity.pdbx_description
1 polymer ?
#
loop_
_entity_poly.entity_id
_entity_poly.type
_entity_poly.pdbx_seq_one_letter_code
_entity_poly.pdbx_strand_id
1 'polypeptide(L)'
;MIVVVEGISASGKTTWCAEQGGAHVVAEHGRFADTPDRGREPHDAAAFWAERNVDRWQAALQLQARSGWAVCDSDPLKLHYVWSLWRIGEASEQDWRLELDATRATVAQGRIGFADYYLVARIDPQLARQRARADLTRRRSNFELHVRLQPALLDWYAALESALPGRVRFDLPAALPALERQDSPCALAAFERMIAALPRA
;
A
#
# COMPACT_ATOMS: atom_id res chain seq x y z
N MET A 1 2.86 -11.23 13.22
CA MET A 1 3.54 -10.64 12.06
C MET A 1 2.52 -10.21 10.99
N ILE A 2 2.63 -9.01 10.44
CA ILE A 2 1.87 -8.54 9.28
C ILE A 2 2.87 -8.32 8.14
N VAL A 3 2.61 -8.94 6.99
CA VAL A 3 3.40 -8.79 5.77
C VAL A 3 2.54 -8.11 4.72
N VAL A 4 3.02 -7.00 4.16
CA VAL A 4 2.38 -6.33 3.03
C VAL A 4 3.02 -6.80 1.74
N VAL A 5 2.20 -7.06 0.74
CA VAL A 5 2.65 -7.36 -0.62
C VAL A 5 2.11 -6.28 -1.53
N GLU A 6 2.99 -5.45 -2.08
CA GLU A 6 2.60 -4.32 -2.92
C GLU A 6 3.24 -4.39 -4.31
N GLY A 7 2.60 -3.74 -5.28
CA GLY A 7 3.14 -3.55 -6.61
C GLY A 7 2.04 -3.12 -7.57
N ILE A 8 2.42 -2.63 -8.74
CA ILE A 8 1.44 -2.23 -9.75
C ILE A 8 0.61 -3.42 -10.24
N SER A 9 -0.54 -3.15 -10.88
CA SER A 9 -1.33 -4.19 -11.52
C SER A 9 -0.46 -5.07 -12.45
N ALA A 10 -0.74 -6.38 -12.45
CA ALA A 10 0.01 -7.41 -13.21
C ALA A 10 1.47 -7.67 -12.74
N SER A 11 1.88 -7.12 -11.60
CA SER A 11 3.19 -7.44 -10.98
C SER A 11 3.29 -8.88 -10.47
N GLY A 12 2.16 -9.49 -10.09
CA GLY A 12 2.08 -10.83 -9.50
C GLY A 12 1.66 -10.86 -8.04
N LYS A 13 1.46 -9.70 -7.39
CA LYS A 13 1.05 -9.55 -5.98
C LYS A 13 -0.09 -10.49 -5.54
N THR A 14 -1.22 -10.47 -6.25
CA THR A 14 -2.41 -11.26 -5.88
C THR A 14 -2.17 -12.76 -6.04
N THR A 15 -1.46 -13.18 -7.09
CA THR A 15 -1.09 -14.60 -7.28
C THR A 15 -0.19 -15.06 -6.16
N TRP A 16 0.84 -14.28 -5.84
CA TRP A 16 1.75 -14.57 -4.74
C TRP A 16 1.03 -14.65 -3.40
N CYS A 17 0.13 -13.70 -3.10
CA CYS A 17 -0.67 -13.73 -1.88
C CYS A 17 -1.54 -14.98 -1.80
N ALA A 18 -2.18 -15.38 -2.89
CA ALA A 18 -3.02 -16.58 -2.93
C ALA A 18 -2.20 -17.86 -2.69
N GLU A 19 -1.04 -17.98 -3.33
CA GLU A 19 -0.18 -19.16 -3.22
C GLU A 19 0.52 -19.27 -1.86
N GLN A 20 1.02 -18.14 -1.35
CA GLN A 20 1.87 -18.12 -0.14
C GLN A 20 1.08 -17.82 1.14
N GLY A 21 0.09 -16.94 1.06
CA GLY A 21 -0.69 -16.50 2.20
C GLY A 21 -1.89 -17.38 2.52
N GLY A 22 -2.50 -18.03 1.52
CA GLY A 22 -3.65 -18.93 1.70
C GLY A 22 -4.77 -18.30 2.55
N ALA A 23 -5.16 -18.97 3.65
CA ALA A 23 -6.18 -18.49 4.58
C ALA A 23 -5.78 -17.26 5.41
N HIS A 24 -4.52 -16.81 5.31
CA HIS A 24 -3.97 -15.68 6.05
C HIS A 24 -3.95 -14.38 5.24
N VAL A 25 -4.63 -14.35 4.09
CA VAL A 25 -4.68 -13.16 3.23
C VAL A 25 -5.78 -12.19 3.66
N VAL A 26 -5.40 -10.92 3.86
CA VAL A 26 -6.31 -9.78 3.87
C VAL A 26 -6.32 -9.16 2.48
N ALA A 27 -7.42 -9.38 1.76
CA ALA A 27 -7.60 -8.90 0.41
C ALA A 27 -7.59 -7.35 0.33
N GLU A 28 -7.28 -6.83 -0.85
CA GLU A 28 -7.53 -5.43 -1.19
C GLU A 28 -9.04 -5.15 -1.14
N HIS A 29 -9.42 -3.93 -0.75
CA HIS A 29 -10.82 -3.53 -0.85
C HIS A 29 -11.30 -3.55 -2.30
N GLY A 30 -12.53 -4.00 -2.48
CA GLY A 30 -13.26 -3.85 -3.73
C GLY A 30 -13.68 -2.40 -4.00
N ARG A 31 -14.50 -2.20 -5.02
CA ARG A 31 -15.11 -0.89 -5.28
C ARG A 31 -16.18 -0.60 -4.23
N PHE A 32 -16.18 0.63 -3.70
CA PHE A 32 -17.23 1.12 -2.82
C PHE A 32 -18.23 1.95 -3.62
N ALA A 33 -19.52 1.76 -3.38
CA ALA A 33 -20.59 2.48 -4.08
C ALA A 33 -20.60 3.98 -3.74
N ASP A 34 -20.31 4.33 -2.48
CA ASP A 34 -20.45 5.68 -1.94
C ASP A 34 -19.07 6.36 -1.75
N THR A 35 -18.18 6.22 -2.72
CA THR A 35 -16.86 6.88 -2.66
C THR A 35 -17.02 8.37 -2.97
N PRO A 36 -16.64 9.30 -2.07
CA PRO A 36 -16.73 10.73 -2.35
C PRO A 36 -15.85 11.12 -3.55
N ASP A 37 -16.32 12.07 -4.36
CA ASP A 37 -15.55 12.56 -5.51
C ASP A 37 -14.46 13.51 -5.01
N ARG A 38 -13.19 13.14 -5.20
CA ARG A 38 -12.06 13.94 -4.73
C ARG A 38 -12.05 15.37 -5.30
N GLY A 39 -12.53 15.59 -6.52
CA GLY A 39 -12.57 16.90 -7.14
C GLY A 39 -13.71 17.79 -6.63
N ARG A 40 -14.78 17.20 -6.07
CA ARG A 40 -15.94 17.93 -5.53
C ARG A 40 -15.93 18.03 -4.01
N GLU A 41 -15.49 16.97 -3.34
CA GLU A 41 -15.57 16.73 -1.90
C GLU A 41 -14.21 16.26 -1.35
N PRO A 42 -13.12 17.05 -1.50
CA PRO A 42 -11.76 16.59 -1.22
C PRO A 42 -11.52 16.22 0.25
N HIS A 43 -12.17 16.93 1.19
CA HIS A 43 -12.08 16.62 2.61
C HIS A 43 -12.77 15.30 2.96
N ASP A 44 -13.96 15.06 2.42
CA ASP A 44 -14.71 13.84 2.67
C ASP A 44 -14.04 12.65 2.01
N ALA A 45 -13.49 12.81 0.81
CA ALA A 45 -12.67 11.80 0.15
C ALA A 45 -11.44 11.43 1.00
N ALA A 46 -10.75 12.42 1.56
CA ALA A 46 -9.58 12.18 2.41
C ALA A 46 -9.92 11.42 3.69
N ALA A 47 -10.97 11.85 4.40
CA ALA A 47 -11.46 11.15 5.58
C ALA A 47 -11.93 9.73 5.25
N PHE A 48 -12.67 9.56 4.15
CA PHE A 48 -13.15 8.27 3.68
C PHE A 48 -12.01 7.28 3.47
N TRP A 49 -10.98 7.66 2.70
CA TRP A 49 -9.86 6.75 2.41
C TRP A 49 -9.02 6.43 3.65
N ALA A 50 -8.77 7.40 4.53
CA ALA A 50 -8.08 7.14 5.80
C ALA A 50 -8.83 6.12 6.66
N GLU A 51 -10.16 6.22 6.74
CA GLU A 51 -10.99 5.25 7.49
C GLU A 51 -11.02 3.86 6.85
N ARG A 52 -11.10 3.78 5.50
CA ARG A 52 -10.99 2.48 4.81
C ARG A 52 -9.62 1.84 5.08
N ASN A 53 -8.55 2.62 5.09
CA ASN A 53 -7.21 2.13 5.38
C ASN A 53 -7.11 1.57 6.82
N VAL A 54 -7.72 2.25 7.80
CA VAL A 54 -7.85 1.75 9.18
C VAL A 54 -8.61 0.43 9.23
N ASP A 55 -9.77 0.30 8.57
CA ASP A 55 -10.55 -0.95 8.58
C ASP A 55 -9.72 -2.14 8.10
N ARG A 56 -8.91 -1.93 7.05
CA ARG A 56 -8.03 -2.98 6.51
C ARG A 56 -6.91 -3.36 7.46
N TRP A 57 -6.33 -2.37 8.13
CA TRP A 57 -5.32 -2.60 9.14
C TRP A 57 -5.88 -3.39 10.33
N GLN A 58 -7.09 -3.05 10.79
CA GLN A 58 -7.76 -3.78 11.87
C GLN A 58 -8.06 -5.23 11.46
N ALA A 59 -8.46 -5.48 10.21
CA ALA A 59 -8.60 -6.84 9.70
C ALA A 59 -7.27 -7.62 9.74
N ALA A 60 -6.15 -6.98 9.38
CA ALA A 60 -4.82 -7.58 9.48
C ALA A 60 -4.41 -7.89 10.93
N LEU A 61 -4.69 -6.99 11.87
CA LEU A 61 -4.45 -7.23 13.30
C LEU A 61 -5.29 -8.39 13.84
N GLN A 62 -6.57 -8.48 13.47
CA GLN A 62 -7.44 -9.58 13.90
C GLN A 62 -6.95 -10.93 13.37
N LEU A 63 -6.55 -10.99 12.10
CA LEU A 63 -6.02 -12.19 11.49
C LEU A 63 -4.68 -12.58 12.11
N GLN A 64 -3.79 -11.60 12.30
CA GLN A 64 -2.52 -11.78 13.00
C GLN A 64 -2.73 -12.34 14.41
N ALA A 65 -3.69 -11.81 15.17
CA ALA A 65 -3.96 -12.28 16.53
C ALA A 65 -4.44 -13.74 16.57
N ARG A 66 -5.17 -14.18 15.54
CA ARG A 66 -5.72 -15.54 15.45
C ARG A 66 -4.70 -16.57 14.95
N SER A 67 -3.85 -16.20 13.99
CA SER A 67 -2.95 -17.15 13.32
C SER A 67 -1.46 -16.86 13.52
N GLY A 68 -1.08 -15.81 14.24
CA GLY A 68 0.31 -15.35 14.39
C GLY A 68 0.82 -14.52 13.20
N TRP A 69 0.17 -14.61 12.05
CA TRP A 69 0.51 -13.95 10.79
C TRP A 69 -0.72 -13.46 10.01
N ALA A 70 -0.52 -12.40 9.23
CA ALA A 70 -1.44 -11.89 8.22
C ALA A 70 -0.65 -11.38 7.00
N VAL A 71 -1.17 -11.63 5.79
CA VAL A 71 -0.59 -11.18 4.52
C VAL A 71 -1.57 -10.23 3.84
N CYS A 72 -1.19 -8.98 3.63
CA CYS A 72 -2.03 -7.99 2.99
C CYS A 72 -1.75 -7.91 1.49
N ASP A 73 -2.73 -8.24 0.64
CA ASP A 73 -2.65 -8.02 -0.81
C ASP A 73 -2.89 -6.53 -1.11
N SER A 74 -1.82 -5.73 -1.20
CA SER A 74 -1.72 -4.27 -1.09
C SER A 74 -1.51 -3.76 0.34
N ASP A 75 -0.94 -2.58 0.50
CA ASP A 75 -0.69 -1.92 1.80
C ASP A 75 -1.97 -1.40 2.46
N PRO A 76 -2.29 -1.76 3.73
CA PRO A 76 -3.38 -1.11 4.47
C PRO A 76 -3.22 0.39 4.61
N LEU A 77 -1.98 0.91 4.75
CA LEU A 77 -1.75 2.36 4.86
C LEU A 77 -2.14 3.09 3.57
N LYS A 78 -1.85 2.49 2.41
CA LYS A 78 -2.16 2.88 1.01
C LYS A 78 -2.04 4.37 0.62
N LEU A 79 -1.49 5.20 1.48
CA LEU A 79 -1.30 6.64 1.29
C LEU A 79 -0.35 6.93 0.10
N HIS A 80 0.48 5.94 -0.26
CA HIS A 80 1.29 5.98 -1.48
C HIS A 80 0.49 6.24 -2.74
N TYR A 81 -0.81 5.88 -2.79
CA TYR A 81 -1.58 5.96 -4.02
C TYR A 81 -1.82 7.42 -4.44
N VAL A 82 -2.37 8.24 -3.54
CA VAL A 82 -2.58 9.68 -3.80
C VAL A 82 -1.26 10.44 -3.95
N TRP A 83 -0.23 10.08 -3.18
CA TRP A 83 1.10 10.66 -3.34
C TRP A 83 1.66 10.36 -4.73
N SER A 84 1.57 9.11 -5.18
CA SER A 84 2.04 8.70 -6.51
C SER A 84 1.26 9.39 -7.63
N LEU A 85 -0.05 9.58 -7.47
CA LEU A 85 -0.87 10.34 -8.41
C LEU A 85 -0.40 11.80 -8.51
N TRP A 86 -0.17 12.45 -7.37
CA TRP A 86 0.35 13.82 -7.33
C TRP A 86 1.71 13.93 -8.02
N ARG A 87 2.63 12.99 -7.76
CA ARG A 87 3.96 12.96 -8.38
C ARG A 87 3.94 12.83 -9.91
N ILE A 88 2.86 12.31 -10.50
CA ILE A 88 2.71 12.18 -11.95
C ILE A 88 1.70 13.15 -12.56
N GLY A 89 1.20 14.13 -11.78
CA GLY A 89 0.27 15.17 -12.22
C GLY A 89 -1.19 14.73 -12.34
N GLU A 90 -1.59 13.60 -11.76
CA GLU A 90 -2.95 13.05 -11.80
C GLU A 90 -3.78 13.37 -10.54
N ALA A 91 -3.15 13.98 -9.54
CA ALA A 91 -3.81 14.57 -8.37
C ALA A 91 -3.15 15.91 -8.03
N SER A 92 -3.87 16.76 -7.31
CA SER A 92 -3.33 18.05 -6.85
C SER A 92 -2.48 17.87 -5.58
N GLU A 93 -1.62 18.86 -5.29
CA GLU A 93 -0.93 18.90 -4.00
C GLU A 93 -1.92 19.02 -2.83
N GLN A 94 -3.06 19.68 -3.04
CA GLN A 94 -4.13 19.78 -2.05
C GLN A 94 -4.68 18.40 -1.70
N ASP A 95 -4.95 17.55 -2.70
CA ASP A 95 -5.42 16.18 -2.46
C ASP A 95 -4.44 15.37 -1.62
N TRP A 96 -3.15 15.47 -1.99
CA TRP A 96 -2.07 14.84 -1.23
C TRP A 96 -2.06 15.29 0.24
N ARG A 97 -2.09 16.60 0.47
CA ARG A 97 -2.03 17.18 1.83
C ARG A 97 -3.22 16.77 2.69
N LEU A 98 -4.43 16.76 2.12
CA LEU A 98 -5.64 16.38 2.86
C LEU A 98 -5.61 14.91 3.26
N GLU A 99 -5.27 14.01 2.34
CA GLU A 99 -5.15 12.57 2.64
C GLU A 99 -3.98 12.28 3.59
N LEU A 100 -2.88 13.03 3.49
CA LEU A 100 -1.77 12.98 4.43
C LEU A 100 -2.22 13.38 5.85
N ASP A 101 -2.91 14.51 6.00
CA ASP A 101 -3.38 15.00 7.31
C ASP A 101 -4.39 14.05 7.96
N ALA A 102 -5.34 13.53 7.18
CA ALA A 102 -6.31 12.54 7.64
C ALA A 102 -5.61 11.25 8.10
N THR A 103 -4.67 10.74 7.30
CA THR A 103 -3.91 9.53 7.64
C THR A 103 -3.04 9.76 8.87
N ARG A 104 -2.37 10.91 8.96
CA ARG A 104 -1.54 11.30 10.12
C ARG A 104 -2.33 11.26 11.42
N ALA A 105 -3.57 11.75 11.41
CA ALA A 105 -4.46 11.69 12.58
C ALA A 105 -4.73 10.24 13.02
N THR A 106 -4.98 9.33 12.07
CA THR A 106 -5.21 7.90 12.39
C THR A 106 -3.97 7.20 12.96
N VAL A 107 -2.77 7.55 12.45
CA VAL A 107 -1.48 7.06 12.99
C VAL A 107 -1.24 7.60 14.40
N ALA A 108 -1.48 8.89 14.62
CA ALA A 108 -1.33 9.52 15.94
C ALA A 108 -2.26 8.91 17.00
N GLN A 109 -3.45 8.47 16.58
CA GLN A 109 -4.41 7.76 17.43
C GLN A 109 -4.07 6.27 17.62
N GLY A 110 -3.03 5.75 16.96
CA GLY A 110 -2.66 4.32 17.00
C GLY A 110 -3.66 3.39 16.30
N ARG A 111 -4.56 3.93 15.48
CA ARG A 111 -5.59 3.16 14.77
C ARG A 111 -5.05 2.43 13.54
N ILE A 112 -3.95 2.94 12.98
CA ILE A 112 -3.17 2.32 11.92
C ILE A 112 -1.68 2.44 12.24
N GLY A 113 -0.89 1.49 11.76
CA GLY A 113 0.55 1.45 11.97
C GLY A 113 1.28 0.89 10.77
N PHE A 114 2.49 0.38 11.01
CA PHE A 114 3.34 -0.20 9.99
C PHE A 114 3.34 -1.72 10.10
N ALA A 115 3.31 -2.40 8.95
CA ALA A 115 3.59 -3.82 8.86
C ALA A 115 5.02 -4.14 9.33
N ASP A 116 5.24 -5.41 9.66
CA ASP A 116 6.58 -5.91 9.99
C ASP A 116 7.45 -5.92 8.73
N TYR A 117 6.88 -6.31 7.58
CA TYR A 117 7.59 -6.38 6.31
C TYR A 117 6.74 -5.95 5.12
N TYR A 118 7.40 -5.45 4.08
CA TYR A 118 6.83 -5.00 2.81
C TYR A 118 7.60 -5.67 1.67
N LEU A 119 6.91 -6.54 0.93
CA LEU A 119 7.40 -7.19 -0.28
C LEU A 119 6.87 -6.42 -1.48
N VAL A 120 7.75 -5.69 -2.16
CA VAL A 120 7.38 -4.73 -3.21
C VAL A 120 7.81 -5.26 -4.56
N ALA A 121 6.83 -5.72 -5.33
CA ALA A 121 7.03 -6.28 -6.66
C ALA A 121 7.42 -5.18 -7.66
N ARG A 122 8.68 -5.21 -8.09
CA ARG A 122 9.18 -4.44 -9.24
C ARG A 122 8.98 -5.25 -10.52
N ILE A 123 8.38 -4.63 -11.54
CA ILE A 123 8.18 -5.28 -12.83
C ILE A 123 8.55 -4.35 -13.99
N ASP A 124 9.13 -4.91 -15.04
CA ASP A 124 9.33 -4.17 -16.29
C ASP A 124 7.96 -3.72 -16.87
N PRO A 125 7.78 -2.44 -17.25
CA PRO A 125 6.53 -1.94 -17.81
C PRO A 125 6.03 -2.68 -19.06
N GLN A 126 6.92 -3.19 -19.91
CA GLN A 126 6.52 -3.95 -21.11
C GLN A 126 6.03 -5.34 -20.71
N LEU A 127 6.74 -6.02 -19.80
CA LEU A 127 6.30 -7.30 -19.26
C LEU A 127 4.96 -7.18 -18.53
N ALA A 128 4.75 -6.11 -17.75
CA ALA A 128 3.48 -5.85 -17.10
C ALA A 128 2.33 -5.72 -18.13
N ARG A 129 2.55 -4.98 -19.22
CA ARG A 129 1.59 -4.87 -20.33
C ARG A 129 1.32 -6.21 -21.02
N GLN A 130 2.37 -7.01 -21.27
CA GLN A 130 2.22 -8.35 -21.85
C GLN A 130 1.34 -9.24 -20.96
N ARG A 131 1.64 -9.31 -19.66
CA ARG A 131 0.84 -10.06 -18.68
C ARG A 131 -0.61 -9.57 -18.61
N ALA A 132 -0.80 -8.25 -18.61
CA ALA A 132 -2.15 -7.67 -18.58
C ALA A 132 -2.98 -8.01 -19.81
N ARG A 133 -2.38 -8.10 -21.00
CA ARG A 133 -3.03 -8.51 -22.25
C ARG A 133 -3.32 -10.02 -22.30
N ALA A 134 -2.44 -10.83 -21.71
CA ALA A 134 -2.59 -12.28 -21.70
C ALA A 134 -3.67 -12.77 -20.72
N ASP A 135 -3.95 -12.01 -19.67
CA ASP A 135 -4.99 -12.37 -18.70
C ASP A 135 -6.38 -11.91 -19.16
N LEU A 136 -7.12 -12.87 -19.72
CA LEU A 136 -8.49 -12.71 -20.22
C LEU A 136 -9.55 -12.70 -19.11
N THR A 137 -9.19 -13.01 -17.87
CA THR A 137 -10.13 -13.18 -16.76
C THR A 137 -10.39 -11.88 -15.99
N ARG A 138 -9.52 -10.88 -16.11
CA ARG A 138 -9.61 -9.62 -15.34
C ARG A 138 -9.63 -8.39 -16.25
N ARG A 139 -10.66 -7.57 -16.07
CA ARG A 139 -10.71 -6.23 -16.67
C ARG A 139 -9.86 -5.25 -15.86
N ARG A 140 -8.73 -4.82 -16.43
CA ARG A 140 -7.82 -3.84 -15.80
C ARG A 140 -8.11 -2.43 -16.30
N SER A 141 -9.15 -1.81 -15.75
CA SER A 141 -9.35 -0.36 -15.92
C SER A 141 -8.14 0.40 -15.34
N ASN A 142 -7.74 1.49 -15.99
CA ASN A 142 -6.62 2.35 -15.54
C ASN A 142 -5.25 1.65 -15.49
N PHE A 143 -5.04 0.59 -16.29
CA PHE A 143 -3.77 -0.13 -16.30
C PHE A 143 -2.56 0.76 -16.60
N GLU A 144 -2.65 1.60 -17.64
CA GLU A 144 -1.56 2.50 -18.02
C GLU A 144 -1.26 3.55 -16.94
N LEU A 145 -2.29 4.00 -16.21
CA LEU A 145 -2.09 4.83 -15.02
C LEU A 145 -1.25 4.08 -13.99
N HIS A 146 -1.61 2.84 -13.63
CA HIS A 146 -0.82 2.05 -12.68
C HIS A 146 0.63 1.83 -13.14
N VAL A 147 0.88 1.63 -14.44
CA VAL A 147 2.24 1.54 -14.96
C VAL A 147 3.03 2.83 -14.70
N ARG A 148 2.42 4.00 -14.90
CA ARG A 148 3.03 5.31 -14.60
C ARG A 148 3.28 5.54 -13.12
N LEU A 149 2.51 4.92 -12.23
CA LEU A 149 2.69 5.05 -10.78
C LEU A 149 3.93 4.29 -10.26
N GLN A 150 4.46 3.30 -11.00
CA GLN A 150 5.52 2.43 -10.46
C GLN A 150 6.76 3.18 -9.95
N PRO A 151 7.34 4.17 -10.67
CA PRO A 151 8.52 4.87 -10.17
C PRO A 151 8.27 5.56 -8.84
N ALA A 152 7.15 6.28 -8.71
CA ALA A 152 6.76 6.89 -7.45
C ALA A 152 6.51 5.81 -6.38
N LEU A 153 5.78 4.74 -6.68
CA LEU A 153 5.58 3.64 -5.74
C LEU A 153 6.92 3.10 -5.16
N LEU A 154 7.95 2.97 -5.99
CA LEU A 154 9.27 2.55 -5.53
C LEU A 154 9.95 3.61 -4.64
N ASP A 155 9.84 4.89 -4.96
CA ASP A 155 10.33 5.99 -4.11
C ASP A 155 9.65 5.99 -2.74
N TRP A 156 8.34 5.76 -2.69
CA TRP A 156 7.57 5.66 -1.44
C TRP A 156 8.13 4.58 -0.53
N TYR A 157 8.37 3.38 -1.07
CA TYR A 157 8.91 2.27 -0.30
C TYR A 157 10.40 2.44 0.02
N ALA A 158 11.17 3.18 -0.78
CA ALA A 158 12.53 3.56 -0.43
C ALA A 158 12.55 4.53 0.78
N ALA A 159 11.62 5.48 0.83
CA ALA A 159 11.45 6.37 1.99
C ALA A 159 11.00 5.60 3.24
N LEU A 160 10.11 4.60 3.09
CA LEU A 160 9.72 3.71 4.17
C LEU A 160 10.91 2.92 4.74
N GLU A 161 11.72 2.33 3.86
CA GLU A 161 12.94 1.61 4.25
C GLU A 161 13.94 2.52 4.98
N SER A 162 14.08 3.77 4.55
CA SER A 162 14.92 4.74 5.24
C SER A 162 14.41 5.06 6.66
N ALA A 163 13.08 5.15 6.84
CA ALA A 163 12.47 5.46 8.14
C ALA A 163 12.38 4.25 9.09
N LEU A 164 12.31 3.05 8.52
CA LEU A 164 12.19 1.75 9.19
C LEU A 164 13.10 0.71 8.50
N PRO A 165 14.42 0.76 8.77
CA PRO A 165 15.38 -0.12 8.09
C PRO A 165 15.11 -1.60 8.30
N GLY A 166 15.32 -2.39 7.24
CA GLY A 166 15.17 -3.85 7.23
C GLY A 166 13.73 -4.34 7.01
N ARG A 167 12.78 -3.45 6.71
CA ARG A 167 11.36 -3.83 6.54
C ARG A 167 10.95 -3.98 5.09
N VAL A 168 11.65 -3.37 4.14
CA VAL A 168 11.26 -3.35 2.73
C VAL A 168 12.16 -4.25 1.91
N ARG A 169 11.56 -5.08 1.07
CA ARG A 169 12.25 -5.93 0.11
C ARG A 169 11.66 -5.71 -1.28
N PHE A 170 12.50 -5.34 -2.25
CA PHE A 170 12.07 -5.02 -3.63
C PHE A 170 12.03 -6.24 -4.56
N ASP A 171 11.38 -7.31 -4.12
CA ASP A 171 11.08 -8.50 -4.90
C ASP A 171 9.94 -9.29 -4.23
N LEU A 172 9.46 -10.32 -4.93
CA LEU A 172 8.58 -11.33 -4.35
C LEU A 172 9.39 -12.64 -4.24
N PRO A 173 9.76 -13.09 -3.03
CA PRO A 173 10.51 -14.33 -2.85
C PRO A 173 9.66 -15.54 -3.22
N ALA A 174 10.29 -16.67 -3.58
CA ALA A 174 9.56 -17.88 -3.98
C ALA A 174 8.68 -18.48 -2.87
N ALA A 175 9.00 -18.18 -1.60
CA ALA A 175 8.23 -18.55 -0.43
C ALA A 175 8.22 -17.39 0.58
N LEU A 176 7.25 -17.39 1.50
CA LEU A 176 7.28 -16.51 2.66
C LEU A 176 8.61 -16.71 3.41
N PRO A 177 9.43 -15.66 3.57
CA PRO A 177 10.69 -15.81 4.27
C PRO A 177 10.45 -16.14 5.74
N ALA A 178 11.41 -16.81 6.37
CA ALA A 178 11.48 -16.93 7.82
C ALA A 178 11.77 -15.54 8.40
N LEU A 179 10.72 -14.84 8.76
CA LEU A 179 10.74 -13.45 9.17
C LEU A 179 10.45 -13.35 10.66
N GLU A 180 11.20 -12.51 11.36
CA GLU A 180 11.01 -12.25 12.78
C GLU A 180 10.12 -11.03 12.98
N ARG A 181 9.29 -11.07 14.02
CA ARG A 181 8.47 -9.91 14.37
C ARG A 181 9.36 -8.70 14.63
N GLN A 182 9.00 -7.57 14.06
CA GLN A 182 9.76 -6.34 14.23
C GLN A 182 9.16 -5.51 15.37
N ASP A 183 9.99 -5.13 16.32
CA ASP A 183 9.58 -4.13 17.32
C ASP A 183 9.25 -2.84 16.60
N SER A 184 8.03 -2.35 16.82
CA SER A 184 7.58 -1.14 16.14
C SER A 184 8.02 0.09 16.95
N PRO A 185 8.88 0.97 16.38
CA PRO A 185 9.10 2.28 16.98
C PRO A 185 7.77 3.05 17.05
N CYS A 186 7.74 4.15 17.80
CA CYS A 186 6.56 5.03 17.85
C CYS A 186 6.05 5.31 16.43
N ALA A 187 4.84 4.84 16.12
CA ALA A 187 4.30 4.83 14.77
C ALA A 187 4.25 6.25 14.19
N LEU A 188 3.83 7.24 14.98
CA LEU A 188 3.82 8.63 14.52
C LEU A 188 5.23 9.13 14.17
N ALA A 189 6.23 8.89 15.02
CA ALA A 189 7.61 9.34 14.73
C ALA A 189 8.20 8.67 13.49
N ALA A 190 7.90 7.39 13.27
CA ALA A 190 8.30 6.69 12.04
C ALA A 190 7.60 7.24 10.80
N PHE A 191 6.30 7.54 10.91
CA PHE A 191 5.51 8.17 9.87
C PHE A 191 6.08 9.53 9.47
N GLU A 192 6.38 10.42 10.43
CA GLU A 192 6.99 11.71 10.12
C GLU A 192 8.33 11.58 9.40
N ARG A 193 9.20 10.67 9.85
CA ARG A 193 10.49 10.42 9.18
C ARG A 193 10.30 9.94 7.75
N MET A 194 9.36 9.04 7.53
CA MET A 194 9.04 8.52 6.21
C MET A 194 8.56 9.64 5.28
N ILE A 195 7.59 10.44 5.73
CA ILE A 195 7.05 11.55 4.93
C ILE A 195 8.13 12.58 4.62
N ALA A 196 9.01 12.90 5.58
CA ALA A 196 10.14 13.79 5.37
C ALA A 196 11.21 13.24 4.40
N ALA A 197 11.30 11.93 4.24
CA ALA A 197 12.24 11.27 3.33
C ALA A 197 11.70 11.14 1.89
N LEU A 198 10.42 11.46 1.64
CA LEU A 198 9.86 11.42 0.29
C LEU A 198 10.57 12.46 -0.61
N PRO A 199 10.87 12.11 -1.88
CA PRO A 199 11.44 13.07 -2.82
C PRO A 199 10.50 14.26 -3.02
N ARG A 200 11.07 15.46 -3.02
CA ARG A 200 10.33 16.69 -3.31
C ARG A 200 9.95 16.72 -4.80
N ALA A 201 8.75 17.25 -5.07
CA ALA A 201 8.27 17.51 -6.43
C ALA A 201 9.02 18.68 -7.07
#